data_AF-A0A8S3RMF3-F1
#
_entry.id   AF-A0A8S3RMF3-F1
#
_cell.length_a   1.000
_cell.length_b   1.000
_cell.length_c   1.000
_cell.angle_alpha   90.00
_cell.angle_beta   90.00
_cell.angle_gamma   90.00
#
_symmetry.space_group_name_H-M   'P 1'
#
loop_
_entity.id
_entity.type
_entity.pdbx_description
1 polymer ?
#
loop_
_entity_poly.entity_id
_entity_poly.type
_entity_poly.pdbx_seq_one_letter_code
_entity_poly.pdbx_strand_id
1 'polypeptide(L)'
;MPRGYGGVAILWKKNLDKLVTTLPIGNEIIQCIELSGNQKLLFISIYLPCKSSDNHLNELYECIDQLHEIMEVYKATHQIIIGGDFNENIFKENNSNRKNYILDFMSDHNLSTTEVGIAYTHTSGISSSAIDYILYQEKFKDYIINIEKPDIISNVSDHLPILLQLNYELPSSNSESQKQVTTNHKVKWNNIDRDKYKILVEEGIALLKVDPMNPNELDEAFQTLNHTITKATLAVAPKTKKRYGRRNYKS
;
A
#
# COMPACT_ATOMS: atom_id res chain seq x y z
N MET A 1 23.32 8.16 -12.81
CA MET A 1 21.91 7.84 -13.13
C MET A 1 21.03 8.92 -12.54
N PRO A 2 20.01 9.40 -13.26
CA PRO A 2 18.97 10.22 -12.64
C PRO A 2 18.30 9.39 -11.54
N ARG A 3 18.01 9.99 -10.38
CA ARG A 3 17.20 9.33 -9.34
C ARG A 3 15.80 9.13 -9.91
N GLY A 4 15.22 7.95 -9.71
CA GLY A 4 13.78 7.82 -9.87
C GLY A 4 13.09 8.78 -8.90
N TYR A 5 11.96 9.35 -9.31
CA TYR A 5 11.07 10.03 -8.38
C TYR A 5 10.60 8.96 -7.37
N GLY A 6 11.23 8.93 -6.20
CA GLY A 6 10.90 7.99 -5.13
C GLY A 6 9.52 8.31 -4.55
N GLY A 7 8.89 7.32 -3.92
CA GLY A 7 7.61 7.49 -3.27
C GLY A 7 7.18 6.25 -2.50
N VAL A 8 6.08 6.38 -1.77
CA VAL A 8 5.49 5.29 -0.99
C VAL A 8 4.18 4.82 -1.59
N ALA A 9 3.85 3.56 -1.33
CA ALA A 9 2.56 2.99 -1.69
C ALA A 9 2.10 2.04 -0.58
N ILE A 10 0.78 2.00 -0.36
CA ILE A 10 0.15 1.03 0.52
C ILE A 10 -0.59 0.03 -0.35
N LEU A 11 -0.21 -1.24 -0.24
CA LEU A 11 -0.87 -2.34 -0.92
C LEU A 11 -1.63 -3.18 0.11
N TRP A 12 -2.85 -3.59 -0.24
CA TRP A 12 -3.65 -4.46 0.61
C TRP A 12 -4.26 -5.60 -0.21
N LYS A 13 -4.62 -6.68 0.49
CA LYS A 13 -5.30 -7.80 -0.13
C LYS A 13 -6.76 -7.43 -0.41
N LYS A 14 -7.28 -7.86 -1.55
CA LYS A 14 -8.66 -7.61 -2.01
C LYS A 14 -9.77 -7.91 -0.99
N ASN A 15 -9.54 -8.87 -0.09
CA ASN A 15 -10.53 -9.19 0.95
C ASN A 15 -10.68 -8.08 2.01
N LEU A 16 -9.73 -7.14 2.08
CA LEU A 16 -9.76 -5.98 2.95
C LEU A 16 -10.41 -4.75 2.31
N ASP A 17 -10.74 -4.77 1.00
CA ASP A 17 -11.28 -3.61 0.27
C ASP A 17 -12.46 -2.93 0.96
N LYS A 18 -13.31 -3.69 1.65
CA LYS A 18 -14.51 -3.16 2.34
C LYS A 18 -14.20 -2.49 3.67
N LEU A 19 -13.01 -2.71 4.21
CA LEU A 19 -12.56 -2.20 5.50
C LEU A 19 -11.63 -1.00 5.32
N VAL A 20 -10.97 -0.91 4.17
CA VAL A 20 -9.97 0.12 3.87
C VAL A 20 -10.64 1.36 3.29
N THR A 21 -10.34 2.51 3.88
CA THR A 21 -10.63 3.84 3.32
C THR A 21 -9.31 4.53 3.04
N THR A 22 -9.09 4.93 1.79
CA THR A 22 -7.93 5.76 1.42
C THR A 22 -8.14 7.18 1.92
N LEU A 23 -7.14 7.76 2.59
CA LEU A 23 -7.19 9.12 3.07
C LEU A 23 -6.31 10.00 2.17
N PRO A 24 -6.85 11.07 1.54
CA PRO A 24 -6.06 11.98 0.71
C PRO A 24 -5.28 12.97 1.60
N ILE A 25 -4.47 12.42 2.50
CA ILE A 25 -3.63 13.14 3.45
C ILE A 25 -2.18 12.67 3.25
N GLY A 26 -1.22 13.56 3.44
CA GLY A 26 0.18 13.29 3.12
C GLY A 26 0.59 13.83 1.75
N ASN A 27 1.59 13.20 1.13
CA ASN A 27 2.23 13.60 -0.14
C ASN A 27 2.90 12.36 -0.80
N GLU A 28 3.78 12.54 -1.77
CA GLU A 28 4.48 11.42 -2.43
C GLU A 28 5.27 10.49 -1.48
N ILE A 29 5.68 10.98 -0.32
CA ILE A 29 6.51 10.27 0.66
C ILE A 29 5.80 9.93 1.97
N ILE A 30 4.54 10.36 2.13
CA ILE A 30 3.65 10.02 3.25
C ILE A 30 2.29 9.62 2.67
N GLN A 31 1.89 8.36 2.87
CA GLN A 31 0.59 7.85 2.42
C GLN A 31 -0.16 7.22 3.57
N CYS A 32 -1.48 7.41 3.60
CA CYS A 32 -2.31 7.00 4.73
C CYS A 32 -3.54 6.19 4.28
N ILE A 33 -3.86 5.13 5.03
CA ILE A 33 -5.15 4.45 4.95
C ILE A 33 -5.77 4.29 6.33
N GLU A 34 -7.09 4.34 6.38
CA GLU A 34 -7.88 3.95 7.55
C GLU A 34 -8.39 2.52 7.35
N LEU A 35 -8.22 1.67 8.36
CA LEU A 35 -8.89 0.39 8.47
C LEU A 35 -10.04 0.50 9.49
N SER A 36 -11.22 0.06 9.07
CA SER A 36 -12.43 0.03 9.89
C SER A 36 -12.41 -1.14 10.88
N GLY A 37 -12.77 -0.87 12.13
CA GLY A 37 -12.83 -1.84 13.23
C GLY A 37 -13.59 -1.26 14.42
N ASN A 38 -13.64 -1.99 15.53
CA ASN A 38 -14.18 -1.45 16.80
C ASN A 38 -13.39 -0.21 17.23
N GLN A 39 -12.06 -0.30 17.15
CA GLN A 39 -11.14 0.82 17.17
C GLN A 39 -10.61 1.03 15.74
N LYS A 40 -10.79 2.24 15.19
CA LYS A 40 -10.23 2.56 13.87
C LYS A 40 -8.72 2.53 13.92
N LEU A 41 -8.10 2.01 12.86
CA LEU A 41 -6.65 1.92 12.73
C LEU A 41 -6.19 2.77 11.55
N LEU A 42 -5.29 3.71 11.80
CA LEU A 42 -4.61 4.52 10.79
C LEU A 42 -3.24 3.91 10.52
N PHE A 43 -3.02 3.48 9.28
CA PHE A 43 -1.70 3.09 8.79
C PHE A 43 -1.10 4.24 8.00
N ILE A 44 0.13 4.61 8.34
CA ILE A 44 0.92 5.63 7.67
C ILE A 44 2.17 4.96 7.12
N SER A 45 2.36 5.01 5.80
CA SER A 45 3.57 4.59 5.12
C SER A 45 4.45 5.80 4.84
N ILE A 46 5.73 5.75 5.21
CA ILE A 46 6.65 6.87 5.04
C ILE A 46 7.94 6.50 4.31
N TYR A 47 8.57 7.49 3.68
CA TYR A 47 9.93 7.42 3.14
C TYR A 47 10.64 8.74 3.42
N LEU A 48 11.35 8.82 4.55
CA LEU A 48 11.99 10.07 4.97
C LEU A 48 13.17 10.44 4.05
N PRO A 49 13.44 11.73 3.82
CA PRO A 49 14.51 12.17 2.92
C PRO A 49 15.88 11.62 3.28
N CYS A 50 16.60 11.10 2.29
CA CYS A 50 17.96 10.59 2.47
C CYS A 50 18.98 11.72 2.71
N LYS A 51 20.07 11.45 3.44
CA LYS A 51 21.14 12.41 3.81
C LYS A 51 21.95 12.99 2.65
N SER A 52 21.56 12.73 1.42
CA SER A 52 22.34 12.97 0.22
C SER A 52 21.90 14.19 -0.60
N SER A 53 20.79 14.84 -0.24
CA SER A 53 20.42 16.16 -0.78
C SER A 53 20.97 17.27 0.13
N ASP A 54 21.33 18.43 -0.44
CA ASP A 54 21.79 19.58 0.36
C ASP A 54 20.66 20.11 1.29
N ASN A 55 19.40 19.90 0.91
CA ASN A 55 18.21 20.35 1.63
C ASN A 55 17.57 19.26 2.53
N HIS A 56 18.23 18.12 2.71
CA HIS A 56 17.65 16.94 3.36
C HIS A 56 17.14 17.18 4.80
N LEU A 57 17.67 18.18 5.51
CA LEU A 57 17.20 18.52 6.86
C LEU A 57 15.88 19.27 6.82
N ASN A 58 15.73 20.25 5.93
CA ASN A 58 14.48 20.98 5.80
C ASN A 58 13.37 20.06 5.28
N GLU A 59 13.66 19.23 4.28
CA GLU A 59 12.72 18.22 3.79
C GLU A 59 12.31 17.25 4.91
N LEU A 60 13.26 16.85 5.78
CA LEU A 60 12.94 16.03 6.94
C LEU A 60 12.00 16.77 7.90
N TYR A 61 12.29 18.04 8.21
CA TYR A 61 11.49 18.83 9.14
C TYR A 61 10.07 18.99 8.63
N GLU A 62 9.89 19.32 7.35
CA GLU A 62 8.58 19.40 6.71
C GLU A 62 7.81 18.07 6.78
N CYS A 63 8.49 16.94 6.58
CA CYS A 63 7.86 15.61 6.71
C CYS A 63 7.38 15.33 8.12
N ILE A 64 8.23 15.58 9.12
CA ILE A 64 7.91 15.31 10.52
C ILE A 64 6.83 16.28 11.02
N ASP A 65 6.86 17.56 10.62
CA ASP A 65 5.79 18.53 10.91
C ASP A 65 4.45 18.06 10.33
N GLN A 66 4.45 17.56 9.09
CA GLN A 66 3.23 16.97 8.50
C GLN A 66 2.77 15.71 9.27
N LEU A 67 3.69 14.88 9.77
CA LEU A 67 3.33 13.77 10.64
C LEU A 67 2.76 14.26 11.98
N HIS A 68 3.28 15.33 12.58
CA HIS A 68 2.68 15.94 13.77
C HIS A 68 1.22 16.34 13.50
N GLU A 69 0.95 17.02 12.39
CA GLU A 69 -0.42 17.41 12.02
C GLU A 69 -1.36 16.20 11.89
N ILE A 70 -0.91 15.15 11.18
CA ILE A 70 -1.69 13.91 11.03
C ILE A 70 -1.93 13.26 12.40
N MET A 71 -0.90 13.18 13.23
CA MET A 71 -1.03 12.61 14.58
C MET A 71 -2.04 13.39 15.43
N GLU A 72 -1.98 14.71 15.43
CA GLU A 72 -2.91 15.56 16.20
C GLU A 72 -4.37 15.37 15.76
N VAL A 73 -4.62 15.25 14.46
CA VAL A 73 -5.96 15.06 13.90
C VAL A 73 -6.54 13.70 14.29
N TYR A 74 -5.74 12.63 14.28
CA TYR A 74 -6.25 11.26 14.37
C TYR A 74 -6.01 10.58 15.72
N LYS A 75 -5.13 11.09 16.60
CA LYS A 75 -4.74 10.41 17.87
C LYS A 75 -5.88 10.11 18.83
N ALA A 76 -6.98 10.87 18.73
CA ALA A 76 -8.17 10.73 19.58
C ALA A 76 -9.13 9.65 19.07
N THR A 77 -9.17 9.42 17.76
CA THR A 77 -10.15 8.52 17.12
C THR A 77 -9.54 7.24 16.59
N HIS A 78 -8.21 7.18 16.43
CA HIS A 78 -7.51 6.09 15.79
C HIS A 78 -6.40 5.53 16.67
N GLN A 79 -6.19 4.23 16.53
CA GLN A 79 -4.88 3.64 16.76
C GLN A 79 -4.00 3.99 15.57
N ILE A 80 -2.79 4.48 15.80
CA ILE A 80 -1.89 4.90 14.72
C ILE A 80 -0.66 4.00 14.68
N ILE A 81 -0.34 3.54 13.48
CA ILE A 81 0.86 2.77 13.16
C ILE A 81 1.56 3.44 11.98
N ILE A 82 2.85 3.72 12.15
CA ILE A 82 3.70 4.36 11.14
C ILE A 82 4.76 3.35 10.74
N GLY A 83 4.94 3.09 9.46
CA GLY A 83 5.95 2.16 8.97
C GLY A 83 6.65 2.68 7.72
N GLY A 84 7.94 2.39 7.58
CA GLY A 84 8.68 2.77 6.38
C GLY A 84 10.16 2.97 6.63
N ASP A 85 10.81 3.62 5.68
CA ASP A 85 12.23 3.95 5.72
C ASP A 85 12.42 5.35 6.33
N PHE A 86 13.14 5.42 7.45
CA PHE A 86 13.43 6.66 8.15
C PHE A 86 14.74 7.31 7.69
N ASN A 87 15.53 6.62 6.87
CA ASN A 87 16.86 7.05 6.42
C ASN A 87 17.79 7.48 7.59
N GLU A 88 17.55 6.96 8.80
CA GLU A 88 18.30 7.27 10.00
C GLU A 88 18.31 6.09 10.98
N ASN A 89 19.47 5.84 11.60
CA ASN A 89 19.60 4.78 12.60
C ASN A 89 19.36 5.35 14.00
N ILE A 90 18.15 5.14 14.55
CA ILE A 90 17.77 5.67 15.87
C ILE A 90 18.35 4.87 17.04
N PHE A 91 18.81 3.63 16.79
CA PHE A 91 19.41 2.77 17.81
C PHE A 91 20.92 2.98 17.96
N LYS A 92 21.56 3.64 16.99
CA LYS A 92 23.00 3.93 17.05
C LYS A 92 23.30 4.93 18.17
N GLU A 93 24.34 4.68 18.96
CA GLU A 93 24.72 5.54 20.11
C GLU A 93 25.01 7.00 19.71
N ASN A 94 25.57 7.22 18.52
CA ASN A 94 25.90 8.56 18.05
C ASN A 94 24.63 9.40 17.82
N ASN A 95 24.65 10.64 18.30
CA ASN A 95 23.57 11.59 18.09
C ASN A 95 23.77 12.38 16.80
N SER A 96 22.69 12.57 16.05
CA SER A 96 22.60 13.46 14.90
C SER A 96 21.36 14.35 15.07
N ASN A 97 21.35 15.54 14.48
CA ASN A 97 20.17 16.42 14.54
C ASN A 97 18.92 15.71 13.99
N ARG A 98 19.08 14.92 12.93
CA ARG A 98 17.98 14.10 12.36
C ARG A 98 17.46 13.07 13.36
N LYS A 99 18.36 12.31 13.98
CA LYS A 99 18.02 11.31 14.99
C LYS A 99 17.26 11.96 16.14
N ASN A 100 17.78 13.07 16.67
CA ASN A 100 17.16 13.78 17.78
C ASN A 100 15.75 14.25 17.39
N TYR A 101 15.57 14.82 16.20
CA TYR A 101 14.26 15.29 15.75
C TYR A 101 13.24 14.15 15.58
N ILE A 102 13.68 12.99 15.08
CA ILE A 102 12.83 11.78 15.01
C ILE A 102 12.47 11.29 16.42
N LEU A 103 13.44 11.28 17.35
CA LEU A 103 13.21 10.88 18.74
C LEU A 103 12.30 11.85 19.50
N ASP A 104 12.41 13.15 19.22
CA ASP A 104 11.53 14.18 19.78
C ASP A 104 10.08 13.95 19.30
N PHE A 105 9.88 13.76 17.99
CA PHE A 105 8.57 13.36 17.44
C PHE A 105 8.02 12.09 18.09
N MET A 106 8.86 11.08 18.29
CA MET A 106 8.45 9.85 18.97
C MET A 106 8.03 10.11 20.41
N SER A 107 8.80 10.92 21.14
CA SER A 107 8.52 11.30 22.53
C SER A 107 7.20 12.06 22.63
N ASP A 108 6.99 13.07 21.78
CA ASP A 108 5.81 13.94 21.80
C ASP A 108 4.50 13.17 21.59
N HIS A 109 4.55 12.11 20.77
CA HIS A 109 3.39 11.27 20.46
C HIS A 109 3.34 9.94 21.22
N ASN A 110 4.25 9.74 22.18
CA ASN A 110 4.40 8.51 22.95
C ASN A 110 4.47 7.27 22.04
N LEU A 111 5.32 7.36 21.01
CA LEU A 111 5.57 6.32 20.03
C LEU A 111 6.76 5.46 20.46
N SER A 112 6.61 4.17 20.22
CA SER A 112 7.62 3.15 20.48
C SER A 112 7.87 2.34 19.23
N THR A 113 9.02 1.66 19.22
CA THR A 113 9.37 0.68 18.18
C THR A 113 10.17 -0.46 18.80
N THR A 114 10.39 -1.52 18.02
CA THR A 114 11.20 -2.68 18.41
C THR A 114 12.38 -2.80 17.45
N GLU A 115 13.59 -2.99 17.98
CA GLU A 115 14.77 -3.22 17.16
C GLU A 115 14.69 -4.59 16.49
N VAL A 116 14.65 -4.60 15.15
CA VAL A 116 14.64 -5.83 14.33
C VAL A 116 16.00 -6.09 13.63
N GLY A 117 17.00 -5.28 13.97
CA GLY A 117 18.35 -5.32 13.40
C GLY A 117 18.46 -4.69 12.00
N ILE A 118 19.53 -5.03 11.30
CA ILE A 118 19.86 -4.46 9.98
C ILE A 118 18.83 -4.89 8.94
N ALA A 119 18.05 -3.95 8.42
CA ALA A 119 17.08 -4.18 7.35
C ALA A 119 17.62 -3.74 5.97
N TYR A 120 18.55 -2.78 5.94
CA TYR A 120 19.15 -2.29 4.70
C TYR A 120 20.59 -2.77 4.53
N THR A 121 20.93 -3.23 3.33
CA THR A 121 22.31 -3.52 2.92
C THR A 121 22.58 -2.91 1.56
N HIS A 122 23.41 -1.88 1.50
CA HIS A 122 23.78 -1.24 0.25
C HIS A 122 24.33 -2.25 -0.76
N THR A 123 24.09 -2.01 -2.05
CA THR A 123 24.47 -2.90 -3.17
C THR A 123 25.95 -3.30 -3.21
N SER A 124 26.84 -2.50 -2.61
CA SER A 124 28.26 -2.83 -2.47
C SER A 124 28.54 -3.93 -1.44
N GLY A 125 27.59 -4.27 -0.58
CA GLY A 125 27.73 -5.22 0.54
C GLY A 125 28.55 -4.69 1.72
N ILE A 126 29.06 -3.45 1.65
CA ILE A 126 29.98 -2.89 2.66
C ILE A 126 29.24 -2.15 3.77
N SER A 127 28.17 -1.42 3.41
CA SER A 127 27.41 -0.61 4.34
C SER A 127 26.03 -1.18 4.56
N SER A 128 25.64 -1.32 5.81
CA SER A 128 24.37 -1.86 6.21
C SER A 128 23.82 -1.09 7.42
N SER A 129 22.51 -0.91 7.50
CA SER A 129 21.89 -0.15 8.59
C SER A 129 20.50 -0.65 8.94
N ALA A 130 20.12 -0.48 10.20
CA ALA A 130 18.72 -0.45 10.61
C ALA A 130 18.25 0.98 10.34
N ILE A 131 17.35 1.15 9.37
CA ILE A 131 16.74 2.46 9.01
C ILE A 131 15.24 2.31 8.72
N ASP A 132 14.78 1.09 8.45
CA ASP A 132 13.37 0.75 8.33
C ASP A 132 12.80 0.39 9.70
N TYR A 133 11.67 1.00 10.09
CA TYR A 133 11.03 0.71 11.37
C TYR A 133 9.51 0.75 11.27
N ILE A 134 8.89 0.20 12.32
CA ILE A 134 7.46 0.33 12.59
C ILE A 134 7.31 1.01 13.95
N LEU A 135 6.71 2.20 13.94
CA LEU A 135 6.33 2.94 15.13
C LEU A 135 4.86 2.67 15.45
N TYR A 136 4.57 2.55 16.74
CA TYR A 136 3.22 2.39 17.27
C TYR A 136 3.09 3.18 18.58
N GLN A 137 1.89 3.63 18.91
CA GLN A 137 1.67 4.33 20.18
C GLN A 137 1.76 3.34 21.34
N GLU A 138 2.50 3.67 22.41
CA GLU A 138 2.78 2.75 23.52
C GLU A 138 1.50 2.24 24.19
N LYS A 139 0.43 3.05 24.23
CA LYS A 139 -0.89 2.65 24.75
C LYS A 139 -1.53 1.46 24.01
N PHE A 140 -1.02 1.10 22.83
CA PHE A 140 -1.51 -0.02 22.03
C PHE A 140 -0.51 -1.17 21.90
N LYS A 141 0.56 -1.17 22.70
CA LYS A 141 1.59 -2.21 22.69
C LYS A 141 1.03 -3.63 22.88
N ASP A 142 0.02 -3.78 23.73
CA ASP A 142 -0.60 -5.09 24.01
C ASP A 142 -1.35 -5.69 22.80
N TYR A 143 -1.66 -4.87 21.79
CA TYR A 143 -2.23 -5.36 20.53
C TYR A 143 -1.16 -5.86 19.56
N ILE A 144 0.10 -5.49 19.77
CA ILE A 144 1.23 -5.93 18.94
C ILE A 144 1.61 -7.35 19.36
N ILE A 145 1.45 -8.30 18.44
CA ILE A 145 1.82 -9.70 18.67
C ILE A 145 3.32 -9.87 18.46
N ASN A 146 3.83 -9.33 17.36
CA ASN A 146 5.23 -9.47 16.98
C ASN A 146 5.63 -8.39 15.96
N ILE A 147 6.89 -7.97 16.01
CA ILE A 147 7.55 -7.18 14.97
C ILE A 147 8.87 -7.90 14.67
N GLU A 148 9.02 -8.38 13.45
CA GLU A 148 10.18 -9.17 13.06
C GLU A 148 10.62 -8.86 11.63
N LYS A 149 11.84 -9.30 11.30
CA LYS A 149 12.40 -9.22 9.96
C LYS A 149 12.42 -10.63 9.37
N PRO A 150 11.42 -11.03 8.57
CA PRO A 150 11.36 -12.39 8.03
C PRO A 150 12.48 -12.65 7.01
N ASP A 151 12.99 -13.87 7.01
CA ASP A 151 13.91 -14.35 5.98
C ASP A 151 13.11 -14.71 4.72
N ILE A 152 13.19 -13.87 3.70
CA ILE A 152 12.50 -14.05 2.42
C ILE A 152 13.53 -14.28 1.33
N ILE A 153 13.74 -15.56 0.99
CA ILE A 153 14.70 -16.00 -0.04
C ILE A 153 14.45 -15.33 -1.40
N SER A 154 13.20 -15.02 -1.72
CA SER A 154 12.83 -14.39 -3.00
C SER A 154 12.93 -12.86 -2.98
N ASN A 155 13.40 -12.25 -1.89
CA ASN A 155 13.59 -10.81 -1.84
C ASN A 155 14.82 -10.42 -2.68
N VAL A 156 14.60 -9.60 -3.69
CA VAL A 156 15.66 -9.09 -4.59
C VAL A 156 16.04 -7.65 -4.29
N SER A 157 15.42 -7.04 -3.27
CA SER A 157 15.71 -5.69 -2.81
C SER A 157 16.94 -5.65 -1.90
N ASP A 158 17.61 -4.50 -1.85
CA ASP A 158 18.64 -4.18 -0.86
C ASP A 158 18.06 -3.87 0.54
N HIS A 159 16.75 -3.67 0.63
CA HIS A 159 15.99 -3.66 1.87
C HIS A 159 15.32 -5.01 2.13
N LEU A 160 15.38 -5.46 3.38
CA LEU A 160 14.63 -6.59 3.91
C LEU A 160 13.29 -6.10 4.45
N PRO A 161 12.20 -6.86 4.22
CA PRO A 161 10.89 -6.48 4.74
C PRO A 161 10.84 -6.59 6.26
N ILE A 162 10.00 -5.76 6.87
CA ILE A 162 9.63 -5.84 8.28
C ILE A 162 8.18 -6.28 8.37
N LEU A 163 7.92 -7.32 9.16
CA LEU A 163 6.61 -7.88 9.40
C LEU A 163 6.09 -7.43 10.76
N LEU A 164 4.93 -6.77 10.74
CA LEU A 164 4.12 -6.51 11.94
C LEU A 164 2.96 -7.50 11.98
N GLN A 165 2.77 -8.14 13.13
CA GLN A 165 1.58 -8.91 13.48
C GLN A 165 0.87 -8.25 14.64
N LEU A 166 -0.44 -8.07 14.54
CA LEU A 166 -1.25 -7.42 15.57
C LEU A 166 -2.63 -8.05 15.70
N ASN A 167 -3.20 -7.99 16.90
CA ASN A 167 -4.59 -8.36 17.18
C ASN A 167 -5.50 -7.20 16.80
N TYR A 168 -6.38 -7.42 15.83
CA TYR A 168 -7.32 -6.40 15.36
C TYR A 168 -8.75 -6.91 15.37
N GLU A 169 -9.63 -6.21 16.08
CA GLU A 169 -11.05 -6.53 16.12
C GLU A 169 -11.80 -5.89 14.95
N LEU A 170 -12.25 -6.76 14.04
CA LEU A 170 -13.09 -6.36 12.93
C LEU A 170 -14.47 -5.89 13.42
N PRO A 171 -15.15 -5.01 12.67
CA PRO A 171 -16.49 -4.57 13.04
C PRO A 171 -17.42 -5.78 13.18
N SER A 172 -18.13 -5.86 14.31
CA SER A 172 -19.15 -6.89 14.51
C SER A 172 -20.21 -6.76 13.42
N SER A 173 -20.34 -7.77 12.57
CA SER A 173 -21.28 -7.76 11.45
C SER A 173 -22.72 -7.94 11.94
N ASN A 174 -23.31 -6.89 12.53
CA ASN A 174 -24.74 -6.82 12.87
C ASN A 174 -25.56 -6.04 11.84
N SER A 175 -25.12 -6.04 10.59
CA SER A 175 -25.91 -5.53 9.48
C SER A 175 -25.96 -6.61 8.40
N GLU A 176 -27.19 -7.08 8.15
CA GLU A 176 -27.54 -7.87 6.99
C GLU A 176 -26.79 -7.32 5.78
N SER A 177 -25.89 -8.13 5.25
CA SER A 177 -25.19 -7.81 4.02
C SER A 177 -26.23 -7.56 2.93
N GLN A 178 -26.53 -6.29 2.65
CA GLN A 178 -26.96 -5.88 1.32
C GLN A 178 -25.80 -6.24 0.41
N LYS A 179 -25.85 -7.44 -0.16
CA LYS A 179 -25.02 -7.85 -1.27
C LYS A 179 -25.31 -6.86 -2.39
N GLN A 180 -24.51 -5.80 -2.49
CA GLN A 180 -24.27 -5.20 -3.79
C GLN A 180 -23.59 -6.30 -4.61
N VAL A 181 -24.42 -6.99 -5.40
CA VAL A 181 -23.97 -7.91 -6.44
C VAL A 181 -23.34 -7.02 -7.50
N THR A 182 -22.09 -6.64 -7.30
CA THR A 182 -21.26 -6.25 -8.44
C THR A 182 -21.04 -7.54 -9.21
N THR A 183 -21.69 -7.64 -10.37
CA THR A 183 -21.48 -8.74 -11.32
C THR A 183 -20.09 -8.58 -11.94
N ASN A 184 -19.05 -8.78 -11.13
CA ASN A 184 -17.71 -9.00 -11.64
C ASN A 184 -17.74 -10.36 -12.33
N HIS A 185 -17.94 -10.33 -13.65
CA HIS A 185 -17.82 -11.48 -14.53
C HIS A 185 -16.38 -12.00 -14.44
N LYS A 186 -16.09 -12.86 -13.46
CA LYS A 186 -14.87 -13.66 -13.47
C LYS A 186 -14.93 -14.55 -14.71
N VAL A 187 -14.22 -14.14 -15.75
CA VAL A 187 -14.07 -14.95 -16.97
C VAL A 187 -13.37 -16.25 -16.58
N LYS A 188 -14.06 -17.37 -16.80
CA LYS A 188 -13.46 -18.69 -16.66
C LYS A 188 -12.66 -18.96 -17.92
N TRP A 189 -11.38 -18.61 -17.93
CA TRP A 189 -10.46 -18.74 -19.07
C TRP A 189 -10.36 -20.16 -19.66
N ASN A 190 -10.76 -21.18 -18.91
CA ASN A 190 -10.83 -22.56 -19.38
C ASN A 190 -12.05 -22.84 -20.28
N ASN A 191 -13.04 -21.95 -20.29
CA ASN A 191 -14.32 -22.11 -20.98
C ASN A 191 -14.56 -21.01 -22.03
N ILE A 192 -13.52 -20.30 -22.47
CA ILE A 192 -13.63 -19.28 -23.52
C ILE A 192 -13.11 -19.81 -24.86
N ASP A 193 -13.61 -19.22 -25.93
CA ASP A 193 -13.07 -19.37 -27.27
C ASP A 193 -11.80 -18.52 -27.39
N ARG A 194 -10.64 -19.18 -27.26
CA ARG A 194 -9.32 -18.53 -27.23
C ARG A 194 -8.91 -17.99 -28.59
N ASP A 195 -9.28 -18.69 -29.67
CA ASP A 195 -8.93 -18.28 -31.03
C ASP A 195 -9.69 -17.01 -31.41
N LYS A 196 -10.99 -16.96 -31.08
CA LYS A 196 -11.79 -15.75 -31.24
C LYS A 196 -11.29 -14.58 -30.40
N TYR A 197 -10.85 -14.84 -29.17
CA TYR A 197 -10.28 -13.81 -28.31
C TYR A 197 -9.03 -13.20 -28.94
N LYS A 198 -8.12 -14.06 -29.43
CA LYS A 198 -6.87 -13.63 -30.07
C LYS A 198 -7.14 -12.77 -31.30
N ILE A 199 -8.05 -13.20 -32.18
CA ILE A 199 -8.45 -12.44 -33.36
C ILE A 199 -8.96 -11.05 -32.99
N LEU A 200 -9.87 -10.95 -32.01
CA LEU A 200 -10.44 -9.67 -31.59
C LEU A 200 -9.40 -8.71 -30.96
N VAL A 201 -8.41 -9.25 -30.27
CA VAL A 201 -7.30 -8.46 -29.72
C VAL A 201 -6.37 -7.99 -30.83
N GLU A 202 -6.01 -8.86 -31.77
CA GLU A 202 -5.14 -8.52 -32.91
C GLU A 202 -5.79 -7.47 -33.83
N GLU A 203 -7.08 -7.61 -34.14
CA GLU A 203 -7.85 -6.59 -34.88
C GLU A 203 -7.88 -5.25 -34.14
N GLY A 204 -8.13 -5.28 -32.83
CA GLY A 204 -8.18 -4.06 -32.01
C GLY A 204 -6.82 -3.38 -31.88
N ILE A 205 -5.73 -4.14 -31.82
CA ILE A 205 -4.35 -3.61 -31.82
C ILE A 205 -3.99 -3.04 -33.18
N ALA A 206 -4.35 -3.71 -34.28
CA ALA A 206 -4.06 -3.21 -35.64
C ALA A 206 -4.78 -1.88 -35.97
N LEU A 207 -5.87 -1.57 -35.26
CA LEU A 207 -6.60 -0.31 -35.37
C LEU A 207 -6.00 0.82 -34.50
N LEU A 208 -5.06 0.51 -33.61
CA LEU A 208 -4.34 1.51 -32.83
C LEU A 208 -3.38 2.26 -33.76
N LYS A 209 -3.72 3.51 -34.08
CA LYS A 209 -2.83 4.44 -34.78
C LYS A 209 -2.00 5.24 -33.77
N VAL A 210 -1.35 4.56 -32.85
CA VAL A 210 -0.56 5.22 -31.79
C VAL A 210 0.91 4.88 -32.01
N ASP A 211 1.79 5.88 -31.99
CA ASP A 211 3.23 5.64 -32.08
C ASP A 211 3.75 5.27 -30.68
N PRO A 212 4.18 4.01 -30.44
CA PRO A 212 4.66 3.57 -29.13
C PRO A 212 5.95 4.28 -28.69
N MET A 213 6.60 5.05 -29.57
CA MET A 213 7.79 5.84 -29.27
C MET A 213 7.48 7.30 -28.90
N ASN A 214 6.22 7.74 -28.98
CA ASN A 214 5.80 9.08 -28.55
C ASN A 214 5.35 9.05 -27.07
N PRO A 215 6.11 9.65 -26.13
CA PRO A 215 5.79 9.64 -24.70
C PRO A 215 4.45 10.33 -24.37
N ASN A 216 4.02 11.29 -25.20
CA ASN A 216 2.78 12.03 -24.98
C ASN A 216 1.52 11.23 -25.35
N GLU A 217 1.68 10.11 -26.07
CA GLU A 217 0.58 9.25 -26.52
C GLU A 217 0.50 7.93 -25.72
N LEU A 218 1.41 7.72 -24.76
CA LEU A 218 1.55 6.47 -24.02
C LEU A 218 0.31 6.15 -23.16
N ASP A 219 -0.24 7.16 -22.48
CA ASP A 219 -1.44 6.99 -21.65
C ASP A 219 -2.68 6.69 -22.49
N GLU A 220 -2.81 7.32 -23.66
CA GLU A 220 -3.88 7.06 -24.61
C GLU A 220 -3.75 5.65 -25.23
N ALA A 221 -2.52 5.23 -25.58
CA ALA A 221 -2.22 3.87 -26.01
C ALA A 221 -2.64 2.85 -24.95
N PHE A 222 -2.28 3.10 -23.69
CA PHE A 222 -2.56 2.20 -22.58
C PHE A 222 -4.07 2.09 -22.30
N GLN A 223 -4.79 3.21 -22.30
CA GLN A 223 -6.25 3.21 -22.11
C GLN A 223 -6.95 2.48 -23.26
N THR A 224 -6.53 2.71 -24.50
CA THR A 224 -7.16 2.09 -25.67
C THR A 224 -6.87 0.60 -25.74
N LEU A 225 -5.65 0.16 -25.37
CA LEU A 225 -5.30 -1.25 -25.26
C LEU A 225 -6.15 -1.96 -24.20
N ASN A 226 -6.29 -1.36 -23.01
CA ASN A 226 -7.14 -1.90 -21.94
C ASN A 226 -8.61 -2.00 -22.37
N HIS A 227 -9.11 -1.00 -23.09
CA HIS A 227 -10.46 -1.02 -23.63
C HIS A 227 -10.65 -2.18 -24.63
N THR A 228 -9.71 -2.35 -25.57
CA THR A 228 -9.71 -3.44 -26.56
C THR A 228 -9.70 -4.81 -25.89
N ILE A 229 -8.80 -5.03 -24.92
CA ILE A 229 -8.70 -6.29 -24.16
C ILE A 229 -10.01 -6.57 -23.42
N THR A 230 -10.61 -5.55 -22.79
CA THR A 230 -11.87 -5.69 -22.05
C THR A 230 -13.02 -6.06 -22.98
N LYS A 231 -13.14 -5.40 -24.13
CA LYS A 231 -14.17 -5.67 -25.13
C LYS A 231 -14.05 -7.08 -25.71
N ALA A 232 -12.84 -7.50 -26.06
CA ALA A 232 -12.57 -8.86 -26.54
C ALA A 232 -12.93 -9.90 -25.48
N THR A 233 -12.57 -9.65 -24.23
CA THR A 233 -12.88 -10.52 -23.08
C THR A 233 -14.39 -10.69 -22.88
N LEU A 234 -15.16 -9.61 -22.97
CA LEU A 234 -16.63 -9.67 -22.85
C LEU A 234 -17.30 -10.39 -24.03
N ALA A 235 -16.73 -10.30 -25.23
CA ALA A 235 -17.27 -10.94 -26.43
C ALA A 235 -17.12 -12.48 -26.42
N VAL A 236 -16.11 -13.00 -25.71
CA VAL A 236 -15.83 -14.45 -25.59
C VAL A 236 -16.27 -15.04 -24.25
N ALA A 237 -16.65 -14.20 -23.29
CA ALA A 237 -17.13 -14.68 -21.99
C ALA A 237 -18.47 -15.43 -22.14
N PRO A 238 -18.63 -16.61 -21.50
CA PRO A 238 -19.88 -17.35 -21.56
C PRO A 238 -21.04 -16.55 -20.97
N LYS A 239 -22.08 -16.33 -21.78
CA LYS A 239 -23.30 -15.62 -21.35
C LYS A 239 -23.99 -16.41 -20.23
N THR A 240 -24.11 -15.82 -19.05
CA THR A 240 -24.83 -16.42 -17.92
C THR A 240 -26.30 -16.63 -18.27
N LYS A 241 -26.79 -17.88 -18.21
CA LYS A 241 -28.24 -18.16 -18.26
C LYS A 241 -28.91 -17.46 -17.08
N LYS A 242 -29.85 -16.54 -17.35
CA LYS A 242 -30.70 -15.95 -16.31
C LYS A 242 -31.47 -17.09 -15.61
N ARG A 243 -31.16 -17.36 -14.34
CA ARG A 243 -31.96 -18.23 -13.48
C ARG A 243 -33.22 -17.46 -13.09
N TYR A 244 -34.35 -17.75 -13.74
CA TYR A 244 -35.65 -17.30 -13.24
C TYR A 244 -35.95 -18.02 -11.92
N GLY A 245 -36.11 -17.26 -10.83
CA GLY A 245 -36.37 -17.79 -9.50
C GLY A 245 -37.73 -18.48 -9.43
N ARG A 246 -37.75 -19.76 -9.02
CA ARG A 246 -38.96 -20.43 -8.58
C ARG A 246 -39.40 -19.82 -7.24
N ARG A 247 -40.54 -19.12 -7.22
CA ARG A 247 -41.29 -18.81 -6.00
C ARG A 247 -41.88 -20.11 -5.47
N ASN A 248 -41.44 -20.56 -4.30
CA ASN A 248 -42.12 -21.61 -3.55
C ASN A 248 -43.19 -20.94 -2.68
N TYR A 249 -44.47 -21.12 -3.02
CA TYR A 249 -45.56 -20.95 -2.07
C TYR A 249 -45.65 -22.25 -1.25
N LYS A 250 -45.55 -22.13 0.08
CA LYS A 250 -46.02 -23.17 0.99
C LYS A 250 -47.31 -22.67 1.63
N SER A 251 -48.40 -23.36 1.30
CA SER A 251 -49.66 -23.44 2.04
C SER A 251 -49.50 -24.26 3.30
#